data_AF-A0A9W7LQ13-F1
#
_entry.id   AF-A0A9W7LQ13-F1
#
_cell.length_a   1.000
_cell.length_b   1.000
_cell.length_c   1.000
_cell.angle_alpha   90.00
_cell.angle_beta   90.00
_cell.angle_gamma   90.00
#
_symmetry.space_group_name_H-M   'P 1'
#
loop_
_entity.id
_entity.type
_entity.pdbx_description
1 polymer ?
#
loop_
_entity_poly.entity_id
_entity_poly.type
_entity_poly.pdbx_seq_one_letter_code
_entity_poly.pdbx_strand_id
1 'polypeptide(L)'
;MRTVRVYGTEKQEMKRYNHFLDKLADIRLRQSAAYGIWNLTFNTLYHATQVIAVLVEGMYILTGHITAEKLIKFILYSEWLIYSTWWVGDNVSSLMQYVGASEKVPVLQHINLSVHPGEVVALVGLSGSGKSSMVNLLLRLYKPTDGQILIDGAPLNELDIKWLRGKVGYVEVH
;
A
#
# COMPACT_ATOMS: atom_id res chain seq x y z
N MET A 1 27.19 -28.79 12.76
CA MET A 1 26.09 -27.91 12.31
C MET A 1 24.96 -28.79 11.80
N ARG A 2 23.85 -28.88 12.52
CA ARG A 2 22.64 -29.50 11.98
C ARG A 2 21.88 -28.38 11.29
N THR A 3 22.03 -28.25 9.97
CA THR A 3 21.25 -27.28 9.22
C THR A 3 19.81 -27.74 9.32
N VAL A 4 19.00 -27.10 10.17
CA VAL A 4 17.54 -27.21 10.09
C VAL A 4 17.14 -26.45 8.82
N ARG A 5 17.49 -27.03 7.67
CA ARG A 5 16.89 -26.67 6.41
C ARG A 5 15.45 -27.13 6.54
N VAL A 6 14.52 -26.20 6.40
CA VAL A 6 13.10 -26.51 6.21
C VAL A 6 12.94 -27.14 4.81
N TYR A 7 13.57 -28.30 4.57
CA TYR A 7 13.37 -29.13 3.38
C TYR A 7 12.11 -29.94 3.64
N GLY A 8 11.01 -29.48 3.06
CA GLY A 8 9.75 -30.22 3.06
C GLY A 8 8.59 -29.38 2.53
N THR A 9 8.61 -28.07 2.81
CA THR A 9 7.52 -27.18 2.44
C THR A 9 7.86 -26.20 1.34
N GLU A 10 9.07 -26.20 0.74
CA GLU A 10 9.44 -25.17 -0.25
C GLU A 10 8.51 -25.14 -1.49
N LYS A 11 8.13 -26.30 -2.04
CA LYS A 11 7.11 -26.37 -3.11
C LYS A 11 5.72 -25.93 -2.61
N GLN A 12 5.42 -26.14 -1.34
CA GLN A 12 4.14 -25.78 -0.72
C GLN A 12 4.08 -24.28 -0.41
N GLU A 13 5.16 -23.70 0.07
CA GLU A 13 5.39 -22.26 0.28
C GLU A 13 5.41 -21.52 -1.06
N MET A 14 6.02 -22.08 -2.11
CA MET A 14 5.95 -21.51 -3.46
C MET A 14 4.53 -21.52 -4.03
N LYS A 15 3.78 -22.62 -3.85
CA LYS A 15 2.36 -22.66 -4.22
C LYS A 15 1.54 -21.65 -3.40
N ARG A 16 1.84 -21.50 -2.11
CA ARG A 16 1.17 -20.55 -1.21
C ARG A 16 1.51 -19.11 -1.58
N TYR A 17 2.76 -18.83 -1.94
CA TYR A 17 3.23 -17.55 -2.44
C TYR A 17 2.57 -17.20 -3.76
N ASN A 18 2.49 -18.13 -4.71
CA ASN A 18 1.77 -17.91 -5.97
C ASN A 18 0.27 -17.67 -5.74
N HIS A 19 -0.38 -18.48 -4.90
CA HIS A 19 -1.78 -18.25 -4.52
C HIS A 19 -1.99 -16.88 -3.85
N PHE A 20 -1.01 -16.43 -3.07
CA PHE A 20 -1.02 -15.12 -2.43
C PHE A 20 -0.82 -13.98 -3.44
N LEU A 21 0.11 -14.14 -4.39
CA LEU A 21 0.31 -13.22 -5.49
C LEU A 21 -0.94 -13.13 -6.37
N ASP A 22 -1.62 -14.25 -6.63
CA ASP A 22 -2.89 -14.27 -7.38
C ASP A 22 -3.97 -13.49 -6.62
N LYS A 23 -4.05 -13.65 -5.30
CA LYS A 23 -4.99 -12.91 -4.47
C LYS A 23 -4.69 -11.40 -4.46
N LEU A 24 -3.41 -11.02 -4.36
CA LEU A 24 -2.98 -9.62 -4.48
C LEU A 24 -3.23 -9.07 -5.88
N ALA A 25 -3.01 -9.87 -6.92
CA ALA A 25 -3.27 -9.50 -8.30
C ALA A 25 -4.76 -9.25 -8.49
N ASP A 26 -5.67 -10.10 -8.00
CA ASP A 26 -7.12 -9.88 -8.07
C ASP A 26 -7.55 -8.61 -7.33
N ILE A 27 -7.03 -8.38 -6.12
CA ILE A 27 -7.31 -7.15 -5.36
C ILE A 27 -6.85 -5.91 -6.13
N ARG A 28 -5.62 -5.92 -6.66
CA ARG A 28 -5.08 -4.81 -7.47
C ARG A 28 -5.84 -4.64 -8.78
N LEU A 29 -6.28 -5.73 -9.41
CA LEU A 29 -7.06 -5.69 -10.65
C LEU A 29 -8.41 -5.03 -10.41
N ARG A 30 -9.11 -5.42 -9.34
CA ARG A 30 -10.40 -4.84 -8.95
C ARG A 30 -10.27 -3.38 -8.56
N GLN A 31 -9.23 -3.02 -7.80
CA GLN A 31 -8.93 -1.63 -7.47
C GLN A 31 -8.63 -0.81 -8.74
N SER A 32 -7.81 -1.34 -9.65
CA SER A 32 -7.50 -0.68 -10.93
C SER A 32 -8.73 -0.54 -11.83
N ALA A 33 -9.60 -1.55 -11.87
CA ALA A 33 -10.84 -1.51 -12.64
C ALA A 33 -11.82 -0.49 -12.05
N ALA A 34 -12.02 -0.49 -10.73
CA ALA A 34 -12.84 0.50 -10.03
C ALA A 34 -12.30 1.92 -10.25
N TYR A 35 -10.98 2.09 -10.18
CA TYR A 35 -10.31 3.36 -10.47
C TYR A 35 -10.51 3.80 -11.93
N GLY A 36 -10.34 2.88 -12.88
CA GLY A 36 -10.56 3.17 -14.30
C GLY A 36 -11.99 3.59 -14.59
N ILE A 37 -12.97 2.89 -14.00
CA ILE A 37 -14.39 3.24 -14.09
C ILE A 37 -14.64 4.61 -13.46
N TRP A 38 -14.16 4.85 -12.24
CA TRP A 38 -14.30 6.13 -11.55
C TRP A 38 -13.71 7.29 -12.36
N ASN A 39 -12.48 7.12 -12.88
CA ASN A 39 -11.82 8.14 -13.67
C ASN A 39 -12.61 8.44 -14.96
N LEU A 40 -13.03 7.42 -15.70
CA LEU A 40 -13.83 7.60 -16.91
C LEU A 40 -15.16 8.29 -16.61
N THR A 41 -15.91 7.85 -15.59
CA THR A 41 -17.19 8.44 -15.23
C THR A 41 -17.04 9.88 -14.76
N PHE A 42 -16.06 10.15 -13.88
CA PHE A 42 -15.83 11.50 -13.36
C PHE A 42 -15.39 12.45 -14.48
N ASN A 43 -14.44 12.01 -15.32
CA ASN A 43 -13.88 12.82 -16.40
C ASN A 43 -14.92 13.12 -17.50
N THR A 44 -15.73 12.13 -17.87
CA THR A 44 -16.82 12.34 -18.86
C THR A 44 -17.91 13.26 -18.33
N LEU A 45 -18.37 13.07 -17.09
CA LEU A 45 -19.38 13.93 -16.47
C LEU A 45 -18.88 15.38 -16.32
N TYR A 46 -17.60 15.51 -15.96
CA TYR A 46 -16.93 16.79 -15.81
C TYR A 46 -16.86 17.56 -17.13
N HIS A 47 -16.32 16.94 -18.20
CA HIS A 47 -16.27 17.58 -19.51
C HIS A 47 -17.67 17.89 -20.07
N ALA A 48 -18.67 17.04 -19.82
CA ALA A 48 -20.05 17.31 -20.20
C ALA A 48 -20.61 18.55 -19.49
N THR A 49 -20.38 18.69 -18.18
CA THR A 49 -20.82 19.85 -17.39
C THR A 49 -20.19 21.14 -17.90
N GLN A 50 -18.92 21.08 -18.32
CA GLN A 50 -18.20 22.24 -18.88
C GLN A 50 -18.74 22.66 -20.24
N VAL A 51 -18.98 21.70 -21.13
CA VAL A 51 -19.58 21.97 -22.44
C VAL A 51 -20.95 22.62 -22.27
N ILE A 52 -21.77 22.13 -21.33
CA ILE A 52 -23.07 22.72 -21.03
C ILE A 52 -22.93 24.14 -20.49
N ALA A 53 -22.02 24.39 -19.54
CA ALA A 53 -21.78 25.73 -19.00
C ALA A 53 -21.40 26.73 -20.11
N VAL A 54 -20.47 26.36 -20.99
CA VAL A 54 -20.07 27.18 -22.13
C VAL A 54 -21.23 27.44 -23.10
N LEU A 55 -22.04 26.42 -23.39
CA LEU A 55 -23.18 26.56 -24.30
C LEU A 55 -24.29 27.47 -23.74
N VAL A 56 -24.64 27.30 -22.47
CA VAL A 56 -25.66 28.12 -21.81
C VAL A 56 -25.22 29.57 -21.76
N GLU A 57 -23.97 29.83 -21.37
CA GLU A 57 -23.43 31.19 -21.28
C GLU A 57 -23.23 31.84 -22.65
N GLY A 58 -22.81 31.07 -23.66
CA GLY A 58 -22.76 31.53 -25.06
C GLY A 58 -24.13 31.97 -25.59
N MET A 59 -25.20 31.29 -25.20
CA MET A 59 -26.57 31.64 -25.58
C MET A 59 -27.05 32.94 -24.89
N TYR A 60 -26.63 33.18 -23.64
CA TYR A 60 -26.87 34.42 -22.91
C TYR A 60 -26.15 35.64 -23.52
N ILE A 61 -25.04 35.42 -24.24
CA ILE A 61 -24.32 36.48 -24.96
C ILE A 61 -25.06 36.85 -26.25
N LEU A 62 -25.55 35.86 -26.99
CA LEU A 62 -26.26 36.06 -28.27
C LEU A 62 -27.60 36.81 -28.13
N THR A 63 -28.21 36.77 -26.95
CA THR A 63 -29.43 37.53 -26.62
C THR A 63 -29.18 39.03 -26.37
N GLY A 64 -27.92 39.49 -26.47
CA GLY A 64 -27.59 40.93 -26.47
C GLY A 64 -27.48 41.58 -25.10
N HIS A 65 -27.56 40.80 -24.02
CA HIS A 65 -27.49 41.31 -22.64
C HIS A 65 -26.07 41.59 -22.12
N ILE A 66 -25.01 41.26 -22.88
CA ILE A 66 -23.64 41.18 -22.34
C ILE A 66 -22.60 41.85 -23.27
N THR A 67 -21.73 42.69 -22.69
CA THR A 67 -20.65 43.45 -23.35
C THR A 67 -19.38 42.60 -23.60
N ALA A 68 -18.59 42.91 -24.64
CA ALA A 68 -17.38 42.15 -25.02
C ALA A 68 -16.32 41.97 -23.91
N GLU A 69 -16.24 42.88 -22.93
CA GLU A 69 -15.33 42.75 -21.79
C GLU A 69 -15.68 41.56 -20.87
N LYS A 70 -16.98 41.29 -20.69
CA LYS A 70 -17.46 40.14 -19.92
C LYS A 70 -17.15 38.81 -20.62
N LEU A 71 -17.07 38.80 -21.95
CA LEU A 71 -16.70 37.63 -22.75
C LEU A 71 -15.25 37.20 -22.48
N ILE A 72 -14.32 38.15 -22.48
CA ILE A 72 -12.89 37.86 -22.28
C ILE A 72 -12.65 37.35 -20.86
N LYS A 73 -13.28 37.98 -19.85
CA LYS A 73 -13.24 37.50 -18.46
C LYS A 73 -13.83 36.09 -18.34
N PHE A 74 -14.93 35.81 -19.03
CA PHE A 74 -15.54 34.49 -19.04
C PHE A 74 -14.59 33.42 -19.61
N ILE A 75 -13.98 33.66 -20.77
CA ILE A 75 -13.05 32.71 -21.39
C ILE A 75 -11.87 32.43 -20.44
N LEU A 76 -11.26 33.47 -19.88
CA LEU A 76 -10.15 33.32 -18.93
C LEU A 76 -10.54 32.58 -17.65
N TYR A 77 -11.70 32.89 -17.07
CA TYR A 77 -12.17 32.19 -15.87
C TYR A 77 -12.56 30.74 -16.15
N SER A 78 -13.16 30.46 -17.30
CA SER A 78 -13.50 29.11 -17.72
C SER A 78 -12.23 28.25 -17.86
N GLU A 79 -11.16 28.79 -18.43
CA GLU A 79 -9.87 28.12 -18.58
C GLU A 79 -9.22 27.79 -17.22
N TRP A 80 -9.25 28.75 -16.28
CA TRP A 80 -8.76 28.53 -14.91
C TRP A 80 -9.61 27.53 -14.12
N LEU A 81 -10.93 27.57 -14.29
CA LEU A 81 -11.85 26.63 -13.66
C LEU A 81 -11.63 25.20 -14.20
N ILE A 82 -11.36 25.08 -15.51
CA ILE A 82 -11.01 23.83 -16.18
C ILE A 82 -9.73 23.24 -15.57
N TYR A 83 -8.69 24.07 -15.41
CA TYR A 83 -7.41 23.62 -14.88
C TYR A 83 -7.50 23.24 -13.40
N SER A 84 -8.15 24.09 -12.58
CA SER A 84 -8.29 23.87 -11.14
C SER A 84 -9.06 22.59 -10.83
N THR A 85 -10.14 22.31 -11.57
CA THR A 85 -10.96 21.13 -11.28
C THR A 85 -10.35 19.85 -11.85
N TRP A 86 -9.59 19.91 -12.95
CA TRP A 86 -8.77 18.78 -13.41
C TRP A 86 -7.72 18.38 -12.35
N TRP A 87 -7.04 19.37 -11.76
CA TRP A 87 -6.10 19.14 -10.67
C TRP A 87 -6.75 18.50 -9.44
N VAL A 88 -7.95 18.95 -9.04
CA VAL A 88 -8.70 18.32 -7.92
C VAL A 88 -9.06 16.86 -8.22
N GLY A 89 -9.50 16.57 -9.45
CA GLY A 89 -9.80 15.19 -9.88
C GLY A 89 -8.60 14.26 -9.75
N ASP A 90 -7.43 14.69 -10.22
CA ASP A 90 -6.19 13.92 -10.12
C ASP A 90 -5.77 13.70 -8.67
N ASN A 91 -5.92 14.70 -7.80
CA ASN A 91 -5.62 14.55 -6.37
C ASN A 91 -6.55 13.54 -5.69
N VAL A 92 -7.86 13.57 -5.96
CA VAL A 92 -8.83 12.61 -5.38
C VAL A 92 -8.54 11.18 -5.84
N SER A 93 -8.20 11.03 -7.13
CA SER A 93 -7.82 9.75 -7.70
C SER A 93 -6.55 9.19 -7.05
N SER A 94 -5.55 10.03 -6.81
CA SER A 94 -4.30 9.67 -6.14
C SER A 94 -4.54 9.24 -4.69
N LEU A 95 -5.42 9.94 -3.97
CA LEU A 95 -5.82 9.57 -2.60
C LEU A 95 -6.48 8.19 -2.56
N MET A 96 -7.35 7.86 -3.51
CA MET A 96 -7.93 6.52 -3.59
C MET A 96 -6.87 5.44 -3.77
N GLN A 97 -5.82 5.70 -4.56
CA GLN A 97 -4.70 4.77 -4.72
C GLN A 97 -3.90 4.58 -3.42
N TYR A 98 -3.61 5.67 -2.70
CA TYR A 98 -2.91 5.59 -1.42
C TYR A 98 -3.72 4.84 -0.34
N VAL A 99 -5.03 5.09 -0.28
CA VAL A 99 -5.92 4.38 0.65
C VAL A 99 -5.98 2.88 0.31
N GLY A 100 -6.04 2.52 -0.97
CA GLY A 100 -6.00 1.12 -1.41
C GLY A 100 -4.65 0.42 -1.16
N ALA A 101 -3.54 1.16 -1.29
CA ALA A 101 -2.19 0.63 -1.03
C ALA A 101 -1.87 0.48 0.46
N SER A 102 -2.64 1.12 1.36
CA SER A 102 -2.48 1.01 2.81
C SER A 102 -3.08 -0.28 3.39
N GLU A 103 -3.62 -1.19 2.57
CA GLU A 103 -4.02 -2.50 3.05
C GLU A 103 -2.79 -3.23 3.60
N LYS A 104 -2.70 -3.33 4.93
CA LYS A 104 -1.56 -3.89 5.65
C LYS A 104 -1.47 -5.38 5.35
N VAL A 105 -0.73 -5.71 4.30
CA VAL A 105 -0.36 -7.08 4.01
C VAL A 105 0.56 -7.60 5.14
N PRO A 106 0.18 -8.67 5.86
CA PRO A 106 1.03 -9.23 6.89
C PRO A 106 2.25 -9.91 6.25
N VAL A 107 3.45 -9.44 6.57
CA VAL A 107 4.73 -9.95 6.05
C VAL A 107 5.06 -11.34 6.59
N LEU A 108 4.61 -11.65 7.82
CA LEU A 108 4.77 -12.95 8.47
C LEU A 108 3.38 -13.41 8.96
N GLN A 109 3.03 -14.67 8.70
CA GLN A 109 1.71 -15.23 9.05
C GLN A 109 1.88 -16.61 9.67
N HIS A 110 1.36 -16.79 10.90
CA HIS A 110 1.28 -18.09 11.59
C HIS A 110 2.59 -18.89 11.63
N ILE A 111 3.68 -18.25 12.07
CA ILE A 111 4.99 -18.90 12.20
C ILE A 111 5.09 -19.56 13.57
N ASN A 112 5.35 -20.87 13.59
CA ASN A 112 5.69 -21.62 14.78
C ASN A 112 7.13 -22.13 14.65
N LEU A 113 8.03 -21.62 15.49
CA LEU A 113 9.43 -22.01 15.52
C LEU A 113 9.86 -22.19 16.98
N SER A 114 10.58 -23.27 17.26
CA SER A 114 11.21 -23.52 18.57
C SER A 114 12.69 -23.75 18.33
N VAL A 115 13.53 -23.04 19.10
CA VAL A 115 14.99 -23.12 19.01
C VAL A 115 15.52 -23.47 20.38
N HIS A 116 16.27 -24.57 20.47
CA HIS A 116 16.82 -25.02 21.74
C HIS A 116 18.20 -24.40 22.03
N PRO A 117 18.61 -24.29 23.30
CA PRO A 117 19.95 -23.79 23.64
C PRO A 117 21.06 -24.60 22.93
N GLY A 118 22.00 -23.90 22.31
CA GLY A 118 23.09 -24.50 21.53
C GLY A 118 22.71 -24.95 20.12
N GLU A 119 21.45 -24.79 19.72
CA GLU A 119 20.99 -25.05 18.36
C GLU A 119 21.32 -23.89 17.42
N VAL A 120 21.72 -24.23 16.19
CA VAL A 120 21.98 -23.24 15.13
C VAL A 120 20.89 -23.39 14.08
N VAL A 121 20.05 -22.36 13.95
CA VAL A 121 18.95 -22.33 12.98
C VAL A 121 19.27 -21.35 11.85
N ALA A 122 19.03 -21.78 10.61
CA ALA A 122 19.22 -20.97 9.42
C ALA A 122 17.88 -20.63 8.78
N LEU A 123 17.63 -19.35 8.53
CA LEU A 123 16.43 -18.87 7.85
C LEU A 123 16.72 -18.68 6.36
N VAL A 124 16.12 -19.52 5.52
CA VAL A 124 16.33 -19.52 4.07
C VAL A 124 14.99 -19.25 3.37
N GLY A 125 15.02 -18.45 2.31
CA GLY A 125 13.84 -18.13 1.50
C GLY A 125 14.14 -17.09 0.43
N LEU A 126 13.20 -16.85 -0.48
CA LEU A 126 13.32 -15.85 -1.55
C LEU A 126 13.43 -14.41 -1.02
N SER A 127 13.97 -13.49 -1.82
CA SER A 127 13.95 -12.07 -1.49
C SER A 127 12.50 -11.61 -1.25
N GLY A 128 12.25 -10.88 -0.15
CA GLY A 128 10.88 -10.49 0.26
C GLY A 128 10.12 -11.52 1.13
N SER A 129 10.68 -12.70 1.42
CA SER A 129 10.03 -13.72 2.27
C SER A 129 9.91 -13.38 3.77
N GLY A 130 10.24 -12.15 4.17
CA GLY A 130 10.14 -11.70 5.56
C GLY A 130 11.28 -12.11 6.50
N LYS A 131 12.41 -12.64 6.00
CA LYS A 131 13.59 -13.02 6.83
C LYS A 131 14.08 -11.87 7.71
N SER A 132 14.35 -10.72 7.11
CA SER A 132 14.78 -9.52 7.84
C SER A 132 13.71 -9.04 8.82
N SER A 133 12.43 -9.14 8.44
CA SER A 133 11.30 -8.83 9.33
C SER A 133 11.26 -9.74 10.55
N MET A 134 11.62 -11.02 10.42
CA MET A 134 11.67 -11.97 11.54
C MET A 134 12.82 -11.66 12.49
N VAL A 135 13.99 -11.28 11.96
CA VAL A 135 15.11 -10.79 12.78
C VAL A 135 14.72 -9.52 13.53
N ASN A 136 14.02 -8.60 12.88
CA ASN A 136 13.55 -7.36 13.52
C ASN A 136 12.55 -7.62 14.66
N LEU A 137 11.70 -8.65 14.55
CA LEU A 137 10.82 -9.08 15.65
C LEU A 137 11.61 -9.67 16.82
N LEU A 138 12.62 -10.51 16.56
CA LEU A 138 13.49 -11.08 17.61
C LEU A 138 14.30 -10.01 18.35
N LEU A 139 14.77 -8.99 17.63
CA LEU A 139 15.45 -7.82 18.20
C LEU A 139 14.50 -6.85 18.92
N ARG A 140 13.20 -7.15 18.95
CA ARG A 140 12.14 -6.30 19.50
C ARG A 140 12.15 -4.89 18.89
N LEU A 141 12.50 -4.78 17.61
CA LEU A 141 12.36 -3.54 16.83
C LEU A 141 10.89 -3.32 16.44
N TYR A 142 10.14 -4.41 16.27
CA TYR A 142 8.69 -4.42 16.10
C TYR A 142 8.03 -5.35 17.11
N LYS A 143 6.73 -5.15 17.34
CA LYS A 143 5.89 -6.06 18.13
C LYS A 143 5.07 -6.94 17.17
N PRO A 144 4.86 -8.23 17.50
CA PRO A 144 3.94 -9.06 16.73
C PRO A 144 2.52 -8.50 16.82
N THR A 145 1.78 -8.53 15.71
CA THR A 145 0.35 -8.14 15.69
C THR A 145 -0.52 -9.18 16.39
N ASP A 146 -0.12 -10.46 16.30
CA ASP A 146 -0.79 -11.60 16.92
C ASP A 146 0.25 -12.67 17.30
N GLY A 147 -0.06 -13.47 18.33
CA GLY A 147 0.84 -14.46 18.92
C GLY A 147 1.89 -13.86 19.88
N GLN A 148 2.84 -14.69 20.29
CA GLN A 148 3.90 -14.31 21.23
C GLN A 148 5.24 -14.96 20.88
N ILE A 149 6.32 -14.24 21.20
CA ILE A 149 7.69 -14.74 21.11
C ILE A 149 8.17 -14.94 22.55
N LEU A 150 8.72 -16.11 22.85
CA LEU A 150 9.24 -16.44 24.18
C LEU A 150 10.74 -16.65 24.12
N ILE A 151 11.46 -16.16 25.13
CA ILE A 151 12.87 -16.49 25.39
C ILE A 151 12.91 -17.15 26.77
N ASP A 152 13.43 -18.38 26.84
CA ASP A 152 13.47 -19.18 28.08
C ASP A 152 12.11 -19.31 28.78
N GLY A 153 11.03 -19.33 28.00
CA GLY A 153 9.66 -19.40 28.50
C GLY A 153 9.07 -18.05 28.95
N ALA A 154 9.87 -16.98 29.01
CA ALA A 154 9.40 -15.64 29.31
C ALA A 154 8.98 -14.88 28.03
N PRO A 155 7.81 -14.22 28.02
CA PRO A 155 7.39 -13.39 26.90
C PRO A 155 8.39 -12.25 26.58
N LEU A 156 8.72 -12.08 25.29
CA LEU A 156 9.69 -11.09 24.82
C LEU A 156 9.31 -9.64 25.19
N ASN A 157 8.02 -9.36 25.33
CA ASN A 157 7.46 -8.07 25.74
C ASN A 157 7.70 -7.74 27.23
N GLU A 158 7.89 -8.75 28.08
CA GLU A 158 8.09 -8.59 29.53
C GLU A 158 9.58 -8.44 29.91
N LEU A 159 10.49 -8.86 29.03
CA LEU A 159 11.93 -8.73 29.26
C LEU A 159 12.41 -7.27 29.17
N ASP A 160 13.47 -6.92 29.92
CA ASP A 160 14.13 -5.63 29.74
C ASP A 160 14.87 -5.58 28.40
N ILE A 161 14.62 -4.52 27.63
CA ILE A 161 15.18 -4.33 26.29
C ILE A 161 16.70 -4.14 26.33
N LYS A 162 17.23 -3.51 27.39
CA LYS A 162 18.68 -3.32 27.56
C LYS A 162 19.37 -4.65 27.81
N TRP A 163 18.81 -5.45 28.70
CA TRP A 163 19.28 -6.82 28.95
C TRP A 163 19.23 -7.68 27.68
N LEU A 164 18.10 -7.68 26.97
CA LEU A 164 17.90 -8.44 25.74
C LEU A 164 18.96 -8.10 24.68
N ARG A 165 19.15 -6.80 24.41
CA ARG A 165 20.14 -6.33 23.43
C ARG A 165 21.59 -6.58 23.87
N GLY A 166 21.84 -6.72 25.17
CA GLY A 166 23.14 -7.14 25.70
C GLY A 166 23.43 -8.63 25.51
N LYS A 167 22.40 -9.45 25.28
CA LYS A 167 22.52 -10.91 25.07
C LYS A 167 22.45 -11.33 23.60
N VAL A 168 22.00 -10.45 22.71
CA VAL A 168 21.87 -10.72 21.27
C VAL A 168 22.91 -9.96 20.47
N GLY A 169 23.75 -10.69 19.73
CA GLY A 169 24.63 -10.11 18.72
C GLY A 169 23.94 -10.10 17.35
N TYR A 170 23.93 -8.96 16.68
CA TYR A 170 23.44 -8.82 15.31
C TYR A 170 24.61 -8.42 14.41
N VAL A 171 24.77 -9.14 13.29
CA VAL A 171 25.77 -8.85 12.27
C VAL A 171 25.03 -8.73 10.95
N GLU A 172 25.12 -7.57 10.32
CA GLU A 172 24.56 -7.30 9.00
C GLU A 172 25.70 -7.31 7.97
N VAL A 173 25.43 -7.91 6.81
CA VAL A 173 26.34 -7.84 5.66
C VAL A 173 25.78 -6.76 4.74
N HIS A 174 26.51 -5.64 4.64
CA HIS A 174 26.23 -4.56 3.69
C HIS A 174 26.64 -4.95 2.27
#